data_AF-A0A8S2R9H0-F1
#
_entry.id   AF-A0A8S2R9H0-F1
#
_cell.length_a   1.000
_cell.length_b   1.000
_cell.length_c   1.000
_cell.angle_alpha   90.00
_cell.angle_beta   90.00
_cell.angle_gamma   90.00
#
_symmetry.space_group_name_H-M   'P 1'
#
loop_
_entity.id
_entity.type
_entity.pdbx_description
1 polymer ?
#
loop_
_entity_poly.entity_id
_entity_poly.type
_entity_poly.pdbx_seq_one_letter_code
_entity_poly.pdbx_strand_id
1 'polypeptide(L)'
;MATTTEKFQPPTVPRDSEGFVKSFNLSSYDCPEADDGCAFFDQYGFVVIANVFTSKQCAETISDIWNVFESFAEQSTRNDENLWDAQRWRRTGHEQVGLLGNASLWTRQIILNRQTPALHTAFATVLGTRKLLTNHDRYALFRPAQMHSERGTVTNLHL
;
A
#
# COMPACT_ATOMS: atom_id res chain seq x y z
N MET A 1 36.11 12.13 24.60
CA MET A 1 34.67 12.05 24.95
C MET A 1 34.07 10.94 24.11
N ALA A 2 33.57 9.87 24.73
CA ALA A 2 32.96 8.77 24.00
C ALA A 2 31.55 9.19 23.59
N THR A 3 31.29 9.25 22.28
CA THR A 3 29.93 9.39 21.74
C THR A 3 29.21 8.06 21.95
N THR A 4 28.39 7.97 22.99
CA THR A 4 27.38 6.90 23.11
C THR A 4 26.44 7.01 21.92
N THR A 5 26.61 6.12 20.96
CA THR A 5 25.64 5.95 19.86
C THR A 5 24.42 5.30 20.50
N GLU A 6 23.41 6.08 20.88
CA GLU A 6 22.13 5.53 21.29
C GLU A 6 21.61 4.66 20.15
N LYS A 7 21.56 3.35 20.38
CA LYS A 7 20.96 2.41 19.44
C LYS A 7 19.46 2.65 19.45
N PHE A 8 18.91 3.07 18.32
CA PHE A 8 17.47 3.16 18.13
C PHE A 8 16.80 1.85 18.59
N GLN A 9 15.87 1.96 19.52
CA GLN A 9 15.01 0.87 19.94
C GLN A 9 13.62 1.12 19.35
N PRO A 10 13.17 0.32 18.38
CA PRO A 10 11.84 0.51 17.82
C PRO A 10 10.79 0.32 18.92
N PRO A 11 9.72 1.15 18.92
CA PRO A 11 8.65 0.97 19.87
C PRO A 11 7.96 -0.39 19.69
N THR A 12 7.49 -0.98 20.78
CA THR A 12 6.67 -2.20 20.70
C THR A 12 5.28 -1.82 20.21
N VAL A 13 4.94 -2.23 18.99
CA VAL A 13 3.65 -1.92 18.37
C VAL A 13 2.59 -2.97 18.80
N PRO A 14 1.41 -2.55 19.27
CA PRO A 14 0.30 -3.45 19.57
C PRO A 14 -0.13 -4.31 18.38
N ARG A 15 -0.40 -5.59 18.64
CA ARG A 15 -0.86 -6.56 17.64
C ARG A 15 -2.24 -7.12 17.99
N ASP A 16 -2.99 -7.55 16.98
CA ASP A 16 -4.23 -8.29 17.15
C ASP A 16 -3.99 -9.79 17.42
N SER A 17 -5.07 -10.56 17.54
CA SER A 17 -5.01 -12.01 17.79
C SER A 17 -4.40 -12.83 16.66
N GLU A 18 -4.35 -12.28 15.45
CA GLU A 18 -3.74 -12.92 14.27
C GLU A 18 -2.26 -12.52 14.09
N GLY A 19 -1.78 -11.61 14.93
CA GLY A 19 -0.40 -11.13 14.92
C GLY A 19 -0.16 -9.98 13.94
N PHE A 20 -1.21 -9.41 13.31
CA PHE A 20 -1.10 -8.16 12.55
C PHE A 20 -1.07 -6.97 13.50
N VAL A 21 -0.65 -5.79 13.00
CA VAL A 21 -0.72 -4.56 13.79
C VAL A 21 -2.19 -4.24 14.08
N LYS A 22 -2.48 -3.79 15.31
CA LYS A 22 -3.82 -3.32 15.69
C LYS A 22 -4.39 -2.36 14.65
N SER A 23 -5.59 -2.67 14.15
CA SER A 23 -6.32 -1.84 13.21
C SER A 23 -7.54 -1.17 13.85
N PHE A 24 -8.02 -0.10 13.23
CA PHE A 24 -9.19 0.67 13.65
C PHE A 24 -10.23 0.69 12.54
N ASN A 25 -11.51 0.66 12.90
CA ASN A 25 -12.64 0.70 12.00
C ASN A 25 -13.39 2.03 12.15
N LEU A 26 -13.23 2.90 11.15
CA LEU A 26 -13.80 4.23 11.19
C LEU A 26 -15.14 4.27 10.45
N SER A 27 -16.23 4.22 11.23
CA SER A 27 -17.60 4.34 10.69
C SER A 27 -18.02 5.79 10.38
N SER A 28 -17.35 6.76 11.03
CA SER A 28 -17.52 8.20 10.80
C SER A 28 -16.29 8.95 11.31
N TYR A 29 -16.22 10.26 11.06
CA TYR A 29 -15.08 11.09 11.49
C TYR A 29 -14.90 11.13 13.02
N ASP A 30 -16.00 11.03 13.77
CA ASP A 30 -16.07 11.26 15.21
C ASP A 30 -16.55 9.99 15.94
N CYS A 31 -16.34 8.81 15.34
CA CYS A 31 -16.67 7.55 16.00
C CYS A 31 -15.68 7.27 17.15
N PRO A 32 -16.04 6.44 18.16
CA PRO A 32 -15.16 6.21 19.31
C PRO A 32 -13.75 5.71 18.95
N GLU A 33 -13.61 4.92 17.87
CA GLU A 33 -12.30 4.44 17.41
C GLU A 33 -11.46 5.51 16.68
N ALA A 34 -12.04 6.66 16.33
CA ALA A 34 -11.32 7.77 15.70
C ALA A 34 -10.25 8.34 16.63
N ASP A 35 -10.61 8.61 17.89
CA ASP A 35 -9.68 9.14 18.89
C ASP A 35 -8.54 8.15 19.18
N ASP A 36 -8.88 6.86 19.31
CA ASP A 36 -7.88 5.80 19.49
C ASP A 36 -6.93 5.69 18.30
N GLY A 37 -7.45 5.80 17.07
CA GLY A 37 -6.66 5.78 15.84
C GLY A 37 -5.73 6.99 15.73
N CYS A 38 -6.21 8.20 16.08
CA CYS A 38 -5.40 9.41 16.13
C CYS A 38 -4.31 9.31 17.19
N ALA A 39 -4.63 8.87 18.41
CA ALA A 39 -3.65 8.66 19.47
C ALA A 39 -2.58 7.62 19.08
N PHE A 40 -2.98 6.56 18.37
CA PHE A 40 -2.05 5.57 17.83
C PHE A 40 -1.12 6.19 16.77
N PHE A 41 -1.66 7.01 15.86
CA PHE A 41 -0.87 7.75 14.89
C PHE A 41 0.14 8.69 15.55
N ASP A 42 -0.28 9.46 16.55
CA ASP A 42 0.59 10.37 17.29
C ASP A 42 1.72 9.63 18.04
N GLN A 43 1.44 8.44 18.57
CA GLN A 43 2.41 7.63 19.30
C GLN A 43 3.43 6.95 18.39
N TYR A 44 2.99 6.36 17.26
CA TYR A 44 3.82 5.47 16.44
C TYR A 44 4.21 6.06 15.08
N GLY A 45 3.61 7.17 14.67
CA GLY A 45 3.83 7.81 13.36
C GLY A 45 3.12 7.13 12.19
N PHE A 46 2.25 6.14 12.46
CA PHE A 46 1.43 5.46 11.47
C PHE A 46 0.16 4.89 12.13
N VAL A 47 -0.83 4.52 11.32
CA VAL A 47 -2.08 3.90 11.79
C VAL A 47 -2.61 2.93 10.72
N VAL A 48 -3.26 1.86 11.14
CA VAL A 48 -3.90 0.89 10.24
C VAL A 48 -5.41 1.06 10.32
N ILE A 49 -6.05 1.45 9.21
CA ILE A 49 -7.51 1.56 9.12
C ILE A 49 -8.06 0.37 8.34
N ALA A 50 -8.89 -0.44 8.99
CA ALA A 50 -9.51 -1.62 8.41
C ALA A 50 -10.81 -1.26 7.67
N ASN A 51 -11.24 -2.17 6.79
CA ASN A 51 -12.54 -2.11 6.11
C ASN A 51 -12.77 -0.83 5.27
N VAL A 52 -11.70 -0.18 4.81
CA VAL A 52 -11.78 0.98 3.91
C VAL A 52 -12.35 0.60 2.54
N PHE A 53 -12.04 -0.62 2.08
CA PHE A 53 -12.57 -1.19 0.85
C PHE A 53 -13.31 -2.49 1.15
N THR A 54 -14.38 -2.72 0.41
CA THR A 54 -15.07 -4.01 0.39
C THR A 54 -14.25 -5.06 -0.37
N SER A 55 -14.49 -6.34 -0.12
CA SER A 55 -13.83 -7.43 -0.84
C SER A 55 -14.00 -7.33 -2.36
N LYS A 56 -15.14 -6.81 -2.83
CA LYS A 56 -15.39 -6.56 -4.24
C LYS A 56 -14.46 -5.48 -4.80
N GLN A 57 -14.36 -4.33 -4.11
CA GLN A 57 -13.45 -3.25 -4.53
C GLN A 57 -11.98 -3.69 -4.52
N CYS A 58 -11.60 -4.52 -3.54
CA CYS A 58 -10.27 -5.15 -3.51
C CYS A 58 -10.06 -6.02 -4.75
N ALA A 59 -11.01 -6.89 -5.10
CA ALA A 59 -10.91 -7.76 -6.27
C ALA A 59 -10.84 -6.96 -7.60
N GLU A 60 -11.65 -5.89 -7.73
CA GLU A 60 -11.61 -4.98 -8.88
C GLU A 60 -10.26 -4.27 -8.99
N THR A 61 -9.68 -3.84 -7.86
CA THR A 61 -8.36 -3.20 -7.80
C THR A 61 -7.25 -4.18 -8.16
N ILE A 62 -7.29 -5.41 -7.65
CA ILE A 62 -6.32 -6.46 -8.00
C ILE A 62 -6.38 -6.74 -9.50
N SER A 63 -7.59 -6.85 -10.07
CA SER A 63 -7.76 -7.04 -11.51
C SER A 63 -7.21 -5.88 -12.32
N ASP A 64 -7.41 -4.64 -11.87
CA ASP A 64 -6.87 -3.44 -12.51
C ASP A 64 -5.33 -3.37 -12.45
N ILE A 65 -4.73 -3.72 -11.30
CA ILE A 65 -3.26 -3.84 -11.16
C ILE A 65 -2.71 -4.82 -12.20
N TRP A 66 -3.34 -5.99 -12.34
CA TRP A 66 -2.93 -6.98 -13.34
C TRP A 66 -3.17 -6.50 -14.78
N ASN A 67 -4.28 -5.82 -15.06
CA ASN A 67 -4.52 -5.23 -16.39
C ASN A 67 -3.40 -4.24 -16.76
N VAL A 68 -3.00 -3.39 -15.81
CA VAL A 68 -1.88 -2.45 -15.99
C VAL A 68 -0.58 -3.20 -16.25
N PHE A 69 -0.25 -4.19 -15.41
CA PHE A 69 0.96 -5.01 -15.60
C PHE A 69 0.99 -5.70 -16.97
N GLU A 70 -0.09 -6.39 -17.34
CA GLU A 70 -0.19 -7.15 -18.59
C GLU A 70 -0.16 -6.23 -19.82
N SER A 71 -0.58 -4.96 -19.68
CA SER A 71 -0.43 -3.97 -20.75
C SER A 71 1.04 -3.61 -21.05
N PHE A 72 1.94 -3.74 -20.06
CA PHE A 72 3.39 -3.63 -20.27
C PHE A 72 4.02 -4.96 -20.71
N ALA A 73 3.50 -6.09 -20.22
CA ALA A 73 4.03 -7.41 -20.52
C ALA A 73 3.64 -7.93 -21.92
N GLU A 74 2.66 -7.30 -22.58
CA GLU A 74 2.11 -7.67 -23.90
C GLU A 74 1.50 -9.09 -23.95
N GLN A 75 1.22 -9.67 -22.79
CA GLN A 75 0.66 -11.02 -22.64
C GLN A 75 -0.07 -11.14 -21.29
N SER A 76 -1.11 -11.97 -21.23
CA SER A 76 -1.69 -12.34 -19.93
C SER A 76 -0.75 -13.26 -19.16
N THR A 77 -0.50 -12.91 -17.90
CA THR A 77 0.44 -13.62 -17.01
C THR A 77 -0.16 -13.91 -15.64
N ARG A 78 -1.27 -13.27 -15.26
CA ARG A 78 -1.80 -13.32 -13.88
C ARG A 78 -2.14 -14.72 -13.36
N ASN A 79 -2.40 -15.66 -14.27
CA ASN A 79 -2.81 -17.03 -13.94
C ASN A 79 -1.68 -18.07 -14.14
N ASP A 80 -0.46 -17.63 -14.48
CA ASP A 80 0.69 -18.52 -14.66
C ASP A 80 1.94 -17.91 -14.02
N GLU A 81 2.30 -18.40 -12.85
CA GLU A 81 3.45 -17.95 -12.07
C GLU A 81 4.80 -18.19 -12.76
N ASN A 82 4.85 -19.10 -13.75
CA ASN A 82 6.05 -19.31 -14.57
C ASN A 82 6.33 -18.11 -15.48
N LEU A 83 5.29 -17.32 -15.79
CA LEU A 83 5.42 -16.08 -16.56
C LEU A 83 5.78 -14.88 -15.67
N TRP A 84 5.93 -15.05 -14.36
CA TRP A 84 6.35 -13.98 -13.45
C TRP A 84 7.88 -13.85 -13.38
N ASP A 85 8.51 -13.93 -14.55
CA ASP A 85 9.96 -13.85 -14.71
C ASP A 85 10.48 -12.41 -14.62
N ALA A 86 11.81 -12.27 -14.57
CA ALA A 86 12.45 -10.96 -14.54
C ALA A 86 12.19 -10.17 -15.82
N GLN A 87 12.20 -10.81 -17.00
CA GLN A 87 12.10 -10.14 -18.30
C GLN A 87 10.80 -9.35 -18.43
N ARG A 88 9.67 -9.93 -18.02
CA ARG A 88 8.36 -9.26 -18.08
C ARG A 88 8.23 -8.16 -17.03
N TRP A 89 8.72 -8.39 -15.81
CA TRP A 89 8.78 -7.33 -14.80
C TRP A 89 9.65 -6.15 -15.24
N ARG A 90 10.72 -6.38 -16.00
CA ARG A 90 11.55 -5.28 -16.54
C ARG A 90 10.77 -4.31 -17.41
N ARG A 91 9.75 -4.82 -18.11
CA ARG A 91 8.92 -4.00 -19.01
C ARG A 91 8.06 -2.99 -18.25
N THR A 92 7.87 -3.14 -16.93
CA THR A 92 7.12 -2.17 -16.13
C THR A 92 7.93 -0.89 -15.82
N GLY A 93 9.23 -0.86 -16.16
CA GLY A 93 10.12 0.31 -15.99
C GLY A 93 10.73 0.45 -14.60
N HIS A 94 10.19 -0.22 -13.57
CA HIS A 94 10.66 -0.11 -12.19
C HIS A 94 10.65 -1.45 -11.44
N GLU A 95 11.10 -2.52 -12.11
CA GLU A 95 11.21 -3.88 -11.56
C GLU A 95 11.92 -3.94 -10.20
N GLN A 96 12.89 -3.03 -9.98
CA GLN A 96 13.77 -3.06 -8.82
C GLN A 96 13.10 -2.54 -7.55
N VAL A 97 12.06 -1.71 -7.69
CA VAL A 97 11.32 -1.08 -6.59
C VAL A 97 9.85 -1.47 -6.55
N GLY A 98 9.40 -2.31 -7.49
CA GLY A 98 8.03 -2.85 -7.55
C GLY A 98 6.97 -1.86 -8.04
N LEU A 99 7.34 -0.78 -8.72
CA LEU A 99 6.37 0.20 -9.26
C LEU A 99 5.97 -0.15 -10.70
N LEU A 100 4.71 0.13 -11.05
CA LEU A 100 4.19 -0.08 -12.41
C LEU A 100 4.17 1.22 -13.21
N GLY A 101 5.05 1.33 -14.20
CA GLY A 101 5.14 2.45 -15.14
C GLY A 101 5.92 3.66 -14.62
N ASN A 102 6.29 4.56 -15.54
CA ASN A 102 7.06 5.78 -15.22
C ASN A 102 6.17 7.00 -14.91
N ALA A 103 4.88 6.93 -15.21
CA ALA A 103 3.93 8.04 -15.06
C ALA A 103 2.80 7.65 -14.10
N SER A 104 2.16 8.65 -13.51
CA SER A 104 0.93 8.45 -12.72
C SER A 104 -0.13 7.73 -13.54
N LEU A 105 -0.86 6.82 -12.88
CA LEU A 105 -1.91 6.03 -13.51
C LEU A 105 -3.27 6.72 -13.37
N TRP A 106 -4.08 6.56 -14.41
CA TRP A 106 -5.40 7.17 -14.56
C TRP A 106 -6.49 6.16 -14.94
N THR A 107 -6.30 4.88 -14.61
CA THR A 107 -7.31 3.86 -14.84
C THR A 107 -8.60 4.20 -14.09
N ARG A 108 -9.74 3.70 -14.57
CA ARG A 108 -11.02 3.95 -13.91
C ARG A 108 -10.99 3.53 -12.43
N GLN A 109 -10.43 2.36 -12.14
CA GLN A 109 -10.43 1.81 -10.80
C GLN A 109 -9.55 2.62 -9.83
N ILE A 110 -8.38 3.10 -10.26
CA ILE A 110 -7.50 3.88 -9.38
C ILE A 110 -8.11 5.24 -9.01
N ILE A 111 -8.95 5.79 -9.88
CA ILE A 111 -9.72 7.00 -9.60
C ILE A 111 -10.86 6.71 -8.62
N LEU A 112 -11.60 5.61 -8.83
CA LEU A 112 -12.66 5.18 -7.91
C LEU A 112 -12.13 4.92 -6.49
N ASN A 113 -10.96 4.27 -6.37
CA ASN A 113 -10.35 3.99 -5.08
C ASN A 113 -10.09 5.29 -4.30
N ARG A 114 -9.55 6.30 -4.97
CA ARG A 114 -9.25 7.62 -4.40
C ARG A 114 -10.51 8.43 -4.02
N GLN A 115 -11.66 8.08 -4.59
CA GLN A 115 -12.94 8.73 -4.30
C GLN A 115 -13.77 7.98 -3.25
N THR A 116 -13.23 6.92 -2.65
CA THR A 116 -13.98 6.09 -1.70
C THR A 116 -14.29 6.89 -0.41
N PRO A 117 -15.56 6.98 0.03
CA PRO A 117 -15.93 7.75 1.22
C PRO A 117 -15.19 7.30 2.48
N ALA A 118 -15.03 5.99 2.70
CA ALA A 118 -14.29 5.48 3.84
C ALA A 118 -12.80 5.86 3.82
N LEU A 119 -12.19 5.98 2.62
CA LEU A 119 -10.81 6.45 2.48
C LEU A 119 -10.71 7.93 2.85
N HIS A 120 -11.68 8.74 2.41
CA HIS A 120 -11.77 10.15 2.79
C HIS A 120 -11.94 10.30 4.31
N THR A 121 -12.84 9.52 4.93
CA THR A 121 -13.01 9.48 6.38
C THR A 121 -11.70 9.16 7.09
N ALA A 122 -10.99 8.11 6.66
CA ALA A 122 -9.71 7.71 7.24
C ALA A 122 -8.68 8.83 7.23
N PHE A 123 -8.43 9.44 6.07
CA PHE A 123 -7.45 10.54 5.98
C PHE A 123 -7.91 11.80 6.70
N ALA A 124 -9.19 12.15 6.62
CA ALA A 124 -9.69 13.38 7.23
C ALA A 124 -9.68 13.31 8.76
N THR A 125 -9.95 12.13 9.33
CA THR A 125 -9.82 11.87 10.77
C THR A 125 -8.37 12.06 11.21
N VAL A 126 -7.42 11.35 10.58
CA VAL A 126 -6.00 11.39 10.99
C VAL A 126 -5.35 12.75 10.74
N LEU A 127 -5.71 13.44 9.65
CA LEU A 127 -5.13 14.74 9.31
C LEU A 127 -5.89 15.94 9.92
N GLY A 128 -7.01 15.71 10.61
CA GLY A 128 -7.81 16.77 11.22
C GLY A 128 -8.47 17.75 10.24
N THR A 129 -8.65 17.37 8.97
CA THR A 129 -9.27 18.23 7.95
C THR A 129 -10.03 17.43 6.90
N ARG A 130 -11.22 17.91 6.53
CA ARG A 130 -12.02 17.34 5.44
C ARG A 130 -11.61 17.85 4.05
N LYS A 131 -10.78 18.91 4.01
CA LYS A 131 -10.30 19.53 2.77
C LYS A 131 -9.02 18.82 2.33
N LEU A 132 -9.19 17.65 1.73
CA LEU A 132 -8.08 16.81 1.29
C LEU A 132 -7.74 17.06 -0.19
N LEU A 133 -6.45 17.11 -0.49
CA LEU A 133 -5.94 17.02 -1.85
C LEU A 133 -5.52 15.57 -2.11
N THR A 134 -5.73 15.11 -3.34
CA THR A 134 -5.37 13.75 -3.75
C THR A 134 -4.14 13.79 -4.64
N ASN A 135 -3.09 13.06 -4.25
CA ASN A 135 -1.97 12.79 -5.13
C ASN A 135 -2.28 11.60 -6.04
N HIS A 136 -1.98 11.75 -7.33
CA HIS A 136 -2.12 10.68 -8.32
C HIS A 136 -0.76 10.02 -8.55
N ASP A 137 -0.69 8.74 -8.18
CA ASP A 137 0.50 7.90 -8.28
C ASP A 137 0.13 6.52 -8.86
N ARG A 138 1.12 5.64 -8.93
CA ARG A 138 1.14 4.33 -9.54
C ARG A 138 0.67 3.24 -8.58
N TYR A 139 0.51 2.04 -9.15
CA TYR A 139 0.43 0.82 -8.37
C TYR A 139 1.82 0.29 -8.05
N ALA A 140 1.91 -0.41 -6.91
CA ALA A 140 3.03 -1.27 -6.58
C ALA A 140 2.62 -2.74 -6.72
N LEU A 141 3.47 -3.54 -7.37
CA LEU A 141 3.28 -4.98 -7.54
C LEU A 141 4.64 -5.68 -7.41
N PHE A 142 4.78 -6.44 -6.32
CA PHE A 142 6.00 -7.19 -5.99
C PHE A 142 5.84 -8.67 -6.35
N ARG A 143 6.96 -9.31 -6.71
CA ARG A 143 7.01 -10.76 -6.92
C ARG A 143 7.14 -11.48 -5.57
N PRO A 144 6.67 -12.74 -5.44
CA PRO A 144 6.82 -13.54 -4.22
C PRO A 144 8.28 -13.89 -3.92
N ALA A 145 9.00 -12.99 -3.24
CA ALA A 145 10.44 -13.14 -2.98
C ALA A 145 10.79 -14.24 -1.98
N GLN A 146 9.86 -14.64 -1.11
CA GLN A 146 10.11 -15.72 -0.13
C GLN A 146 10.19 -17.11 -0.77
N MET A 147 9.42 -17.33 -1.83
CA MET A 147 9.42 -18.60 -2.58
C MET A 147 10.47 -18.61 -3.69
N HIS A 148 10.84 -17.42 -4.17
CA HIS A 148 11.76 -17.21 -5.26
C HIS A 148 12.72 -16.06 -4.93
N SER A 149 13.78 -16.33 -4.17
CA SER A 149 14.72 -15.31 -3.71
C SER A 149 15.39 -14.55 -4.87
N GLU A 150 15.56 -15.21 -6.01
CA GLU A 150 16.08 -14.61 -7.25
C GLU A 150 15.12 -13.58 -7.88
N ARG A 151 13.85 -13.59 -7.45
CA ARG A 151 12.81 -12.65 -7.88
C ARG A 151 12.61 -11.50 -6.89
N GLY A 152 13.41 -11.41 -5.82
CA GLY A 152 13.39 -10.31 -4.88
C GLY A 152 13.60 -8.95 -5.55
N THR A 153 13.01 -7.90 -4.97
CA THR A 153 13.37 -6.52 -5.30
C THR A 153 14.79 -6.25 -4.82
N VAL A 154 15.60 -5.66 -5.69
CA VAL A 154 17.05 -5.52 -5.49
C VAL A 154 17.39 -4.28 -4.67
N THR A 155 16.50 -3.28 -4.66
CA THR A 155 16.63 -2.05 -3.86
C THR A 155 15.27 -1.65 -3.29
N ASN A 156 15.26 -1.10 -2.09
CA ASN A 156 14.09 -0.51 -1.44
C ASN A 156 14.10 1.03 -1.48
N LEU A 157 15.10 1.64 -2.11
CA LEU A 157 15.23 3.08 -2.27
C LEU A 157 15.01 3.48 -3.73
N HIS A 158 13.99 4.32 -3.93
CA HIS A 158 13.77 5.09 -5.16
C HIS A 158 14.15 6.53 -4.83
N LEU A 159 15.46 6.84 -4.91
CA LEU A 159 16.02 8.18 -4.77
C LEU A 159 17.06 8.40 -5.88
#